data_AF-A0A176ZH16-F1
#
_entry.id   AF-A0A176ZH16-F1
#
_cell.length_a   1.000
_cell.length_b   1.000
_cell.length_c   1.000
_cell.angle_alpha   90.00
_cell.angle_beta   90.00
_cell.angle_gamma   90.00
#
_symmetry.space_group_name_H-M   'P 1'
#
loop_
_entity.id
_entity.type
_entity.pdbx_description
1 polymer ?
#
loop_
_entity_poly.entity_id
_entity_poly.type
_entity_poly.pdbx_seq_one_letter_code
_entity_poly.pdbx_strand_id
1 'polypeptide(L)'
;MSAVAVNAATPPRCHAEVISSEELPYAPPGYWLLKATVRVTYPHGPTVVSTFAKNSPWHMVLRRGDAFWFDCERLKDAWLVSLAPG
;
A
#
# COMPACT_ATOMS: atom_id res chain seq x y z
N MET A 1 -8.79 42.22 -10.10
CA MET A 1 -8.88 41.16 -9.06
C MET A 1 -8.87 39.83 -9.80
N SER A 2 -7.73 39.16 -9.90
CA SER A 2 -7.63 37.87 -10.59
C SER A 2 -7.84 36.75 -9.59
N ALA A 3 -8.94 36.02 -9.75
CA ALA A 3 -9.21 34.82 -8.97
C ALA A 3 -8.23 33.72 -9.40
N VAL A 4 -7.35 33.29 -8.49
CA VAL A 4 -6.56 32.08 -8.64
C VAL A 4 -7.53 30.90 -8.47
N ALA A 5 -7.90 30.27 -9.58
CA ALA A 5 -8.56 28.99 -9.54
C ALA A 5 -7.57 27.98 -8.96
N VAL A 6 -7.76 27.60 -7.70
CA VAL A 6 -7.09 26.44 -7.12
C VAL A 6 -7.76 25.22 -7.75
N ASN A 7 -7.27 24.81 -8.92
CA ASN A 7 -7.54 23.47 -9.42
C ASN A 7 -6.91 22.51 -8.40
N ALA A 8 -7.73 21.96 -7.51
CA ALA A 8 -7.35 20.80 -6.72
C ALA A 8 -7.11 19.65 -7.72
N ALA A 9 -5.89 19.54 -8.23
CA ALA A 9 -5.48 18.40 -9.01
C ALA A 9 -5.76 17.16 -8.17
N THR A 10 -6.68 16.31 -8.63
CA THR A 10 -6.96 15.06 -7.94
C THR A 10 -5.63 14.30 -7.85
N PRO A 11 -5.17 13.93 -6.65
CA PRO A 11 -3.88 13.29 -6.51
C PRO A 11 -3.85 12.00 -7.35
N PRO A 12 -2.75 11.72 -8.05
CA PRO A 12 -2.65 10.57 -8.93
C PRO A 12 -2.94 9.30 -8.12
N ARG A 13 -3.83 8.47 -8.64
CA ARG A 13 -4.18 7.19 -8.02
C ARG A 13 -3.33 6.07 -8.57
N CYS A 14 -2.70 5.35 -7.67
CA CYS A 14 -1.94 4.15 -7.94
C CYS A 14 -2.82 2.92 -7.74
N HIS A 15 -2.64 1.94 -8.61
CA HIS A 15 -3.24 0.63 -8.47
C HIS A 15 -2.26 -0.29 -7.78
N ALA A 16 -2.69 -1.04 -6.76
CA ALA A 16 -1.92 -2.17 -6.25
C ALA A 16 -2.70 -3.46 -6.32
N GLU A 17 -1.97 -4.51 -6.64
CA GLU A 17 -2.44 -5.89 -6.68
C GLU A 17 -1.56 -6.73 -5.76
N VAL A 18 -2.19 -7.55 -4.93
CA VAL A 18 -1.50 -8.41 -3.97
C VAL A 18 -0.97 -9.65 -4.68
N ILE A 19 0.36 -9.80 -4.70
CA ILE A 19 1.04 -10.98 -5.25
C ILE A 19 1.09 -12.09 -4.18
N SER A 20 1.38 -11.72 -2.95
CA SER A 20 1.42 -12.65 -1.81
C SER A 20 1.21 -11.91 -0.49
N SER A 21 0.74 -12.65 0.49
CA SER A 21 0.56 -12.21 1.86
C SER A 21 0.97 -13.33 2.81
N GLU A 22 1.62 -12.95 3.90
CA GLU A 22 2.11 -13.85 4.95
C GLU A 22 1.76 -13.24 6.31
N GLU A 23 1.31 -14.09 7.23
CA GLU A 23 1.04 -13.72 8.62
C GLU A 23 2.25 -14.12 9.47
N LEU A 24 2.87 -13.15 10.13
CA LEU A 24 4.08 -13.34 10.94
C LEU A 24 3.76 -13.34 12.44
N PRO A 25 4.46 -14.15 13.25
CA PRO A 25 4.14 -14.39 14.67
C PRO A 25 4.54 -13.25 15.65
N TYR A 26 4.75 -12.02 15.18
CA TYR A 26 5.30 -10.91 15.97
C TYR A 26 4.37 -9.70 16.03
N ALA A 27 3.19 -9.86 16.63
CA ALA A 27 2.24 -8.76 16.82
C ALA A 27 1.54 -8.81 18.20
N PRO A 28 1.06 -7.66 18.72
CA PRO A 28 0.28 -7.60 19.96
C PRO A 28 -1.00 -8.46 19.89
N PRO A 29 -1.57 -8.87 21.04
CA PRO A 29 -2.85 -9.58 21.07
C PRO A 29 -3.94 -8.85 20.28
N GLY A 30 -4.68 -9.60 19.46
CA GLY A 30 -5.70 -9.05 18.55
C GLY A 30 -5.17 -8.54 17.21
N TYR A 31 -3.86 -8.66 16.95
CA TYR A 31 -3.22 -8.31 15.69
C TYR A 31 -2.33 -9.44 15.22
N TRP A 32 -2.10 -9.49 13.91
CA TRP A 32 -1.00 -10.21 13.29
C TRP A 32 -0.11 -9.24 12.53
N LEU A 33 1.17 -9.59 12.38
CA LEU A 33 2.07 -8.82 11.54
C LEU A 33 1.88 -9.32 10.11
N LEU A 34 1.15 -8.57 9.32
CA LEU A 34 0.86 -8.90 7.93
C LEU A 34 2.01 -8.40 7.06
N LYS A 35 2.68 -9.32 6.37
CA LYS A 35 3.66 -9.02 5.33
C LYS A 35 3.01 -9.24 3.97
N ALA A 36 2.93 -8.20 3.14
CA ALA A 36 2.32 -8.27 1.81
C ALA A 36 3.30 -7.84 0.74
N THR A 37 3.42 -8.65 -0.31
CA THR A 37 4.10 -8.27 -1.54
C THR A 37 3.06 -7.87 -2.55
N VAL A 38 3.17 -6.64 -3.05
CA VAL A 38 2.21 -6.05 -3.98
C VAL A 38 2.91 -5.56 -5.23
N ARG A 39 2.20 -5.65 -6.36
CA ARG A 39 2.56 -4.99 -7.60
C ARG A 39 1.86 -3.65 -7.63
N VAL A 40 2.62 -2.56 -7.66
CA VAL A 40 2.10 -1.19 -7.75
C VAL A 40 2.27 -0.68 -9.17
N THR A 41 1.18 -0.26 -9.80
CA THR A 41 1.16 0.36 -11.12
C THR A 41 0.82 1.83 -10.97
N TYR A 42 1.77 2.70 -11.35
CA TYR A 42 1.60 4.15 -11.35
C TYR A 42 0.90 4.60 -12.65
N PRO A 43 -0.03 5.56 -12.60
CA PRO A 43 -0.90 5.91 -13.74
C PRO A 43 -0.14 6.39 -15.00
N HIS A 44 1.05 6.97 -14.84
CA HIS A 44 1.94 7.37 -15.93
C HIS A 44 3.38 6.92 -15.72
N GLY A 45 3.57 5.88 -14.89
CA GLY A 45 4.87 5.52 -14.37
C GLY A 45 5.20 4.04 -14.52
N PRO A 46 6.32 3.61 -13.94
CA PRO A 46 6.70 2.21 -13.92
C PRO A 46 5.68 1.39 -13.12
N THR A 47 5.70 0.08 -13.36
CA THR A 47 5.13 -0.88 -12.42
C THR A 47 6.26 -1.43 -11.55
N VAL A 48 6.09 -1.39 -10.23
CA VAL A 48 7.11 -1.82 -9.27
C VAL A 48 6.53 -2.90 -8.36
N VAL A 49 7.38 -3.83 -7.92
CA VAL A 49 7.01 -4.80 -6.89
C VAL A 49 7.58 -4.32 -5.58
N SER A 50 6.76 -4.30 -4.54
CA SER A 50 7.17 -3.84 -3.22
C SER A 50 6.61 -4.76 -2.14
N THR A 51 7.42 -5.01 -1.11
CA THR A 51 7.02 -5.81 0.04
C THR A 51 6.93 -4.92 1.26
N PHE A 52 5.80 -5.04 1.96
CA PHE A 52 5.46 -4.21 3.10
C PHE A 52 5.10 -5.09 4.30
N ALA A 53 5.31 -4.59 5.52
CA ALA A 53 4.82 -5.22 6.73
C ALA A 53 4.05 -4.22 7.60
N LYS A 54 2.92 -4.64 8.19
CA LYS A 54 2.11 -3.82 9.10
C LYS A 54 1.34 -4.69 10.08
N ASN A 55 1.13 -4.19 11.30
CA ASN A 55 0.17 -4.78 12.24
C ASN A 55 -1.26 -4.61 11.70
N SER A 56 -1.93 -5.73 11.44
CA SER A 56 -3.30 -5.81 10.96
C SER A 56 -4.17 -6.52 11.99
N PRO A 57 -5.43 -6.11 12.20
CA PRO A 57 -6.35 -6.89 13.02
C PRO A 57 -6.42 -8.34 12.53
N TRP A 58 -6.44 -9.31 13.43
CA TRP A 58 -6.36 -10.74 13.09
C TRP A 58 -7.49 -11.24 12.17
N HIS A 59 -8.63 -10.55 12.14
CA HIS A 59 -9.76 -10.88 11.28
C HIS A 59 -9.64 -10.32 9.85
N MET A 60 -8.67 -9.43 9.61
CA MET A 60 -8.41 -8.84 8.30
C MET A 60 -7.44 -9.73 7.53
N VAL A 61 -7.93 -10.34 6.45
CA VAL A 61 -7.14 -11.19 5.57
C VAL A 61 -6.92 -10.48 4.24
N LEU A 62 -5.68 -10.47 3.77
CA LEU A 62 -5.32 -9.99 2.45
C LEU A 62 -5.01 -11.20 1.58
N ARG A 63 -5.68 -11.36 0.44
CA ARG A 63 -5.54 -12.52 -0.44
C ARG A 63 -4.75 -12.16 -1.69
N ARG A 64 -4.10 -13.15 -2.28
CA ARG A 64 -3.51 -13.01 -3.62
C ARG A 64 -4.61 -12.60 -4.61
N GLY A 65 -4.32 -11.58 -5.42
CA GLY A 65 -5.24 -11.01 -6.40
C GLY A 65 -6.14 -9.89 -5.85
N ASP A 66 -6.14 -9.65 -4.53
CA ASP A 66 -6.82 -8.47 -3.99
C ASP A 66 -6.21 -7.21 -4.60
N ALA A 67 -7.08 -6.30 -5.02
CA ALA A 67 -6.69 -5.08 -5.72
C ALA A 67 -7.30 -3.86 -5.05
N PHE A 68 -6.51 -2.81 -4.93
CA PHE A 68 -6.95 -1.57 -4.28
C PHE A 68 -6.27 -0.35 -4.90
N TRP A 69 -6.96 0.79 -4.80
CA TRP A 69 -6.48 2.08 -5.29
C TRP A 69 -6.11 2.98 -4.12
N PHE A 70 -4.98 3.64 -4.22
CA PHE A 70 -4.54 4.62 -3.21
C PHE A 70 -3.91 5.85 -3.86
N ASP A 71 -3.78 6.90 -3.06
CA ASP A 71 -2.96 8.05 -3.40
C ASP A 71 -1.49 7.63 -3.45
N CYS A 72 -0.87 7.78 -4.62
CA CYS A 72 0.50 7.38 -4.88
C CYS A 72 1.50 7.96 -3.87
N GLU A 73 1.28 9.19 -3.38
CA GLU A 73 2.18 9.86 -2.43
C GLU A 73 2.05 9.26 -1.01
N ARG A 74 0.84 8.79 -0.66
CA ARG A 74 0.56 8.26 0.69
C ARG A 74 0.90 6.78 0.85
N LEU A 75 1.25 6.07 -0.23
CA LEU A 75 1.63 4.66 -0.14
C LEU A 75 2.82 4.45 0.80
N LYS A 76 3.80 5.37 0.75
CA LYS A 76 5.00 5.35 1.59
C LYS A 76 4.66 5.40 3.07
N ASP A 77 3.57 6.08 3.42
CA ASP A 77 3.17 6.34 4.81
C ASP A 77 2.14 5.31 5.32
N ALA A 78 1.30 4.76 4.43
CA ALA A 78 0.22 3.83 4.81
C ALA A 78 0.74 2.43 5.19
N TRP A 79 1.92 2.05 4.69
CA TRP A 79 2.53 0.74 4.84
C TRP A 79 3.98 0.89 5.31
N LEU A 80 4.16 1.48 6.49
CA LEU A 80 5.45 1.66 7.16
C LEU A 80 6.06 0.29 7.50
N VAL A 81 6.75 -0.33 6.54
CA VAL A 81 8.09 -0.96 6.61
C VAL A 81 8.37 -1.51 5.21
N SER A 82 9.16 -0.80 4.41
CA SER A 82 9.86 -1.42 3.29
C SER A 82 10.97 -2.29 3.89
N LEU A 83 10.73 -3.60 3.98
CA LEU A 83 11.83 -4.54 4.23
C LEU A 83 12.65 -4.56 2.93
N ALA A 84 13.62 -3.66 2.83
CA ALA A 84 14.63 -3.75 1.79
C ALA A 84 15.28 -5.14 1.89
N PRO A 85 15.40 -5.90 0.79
CA PRO A 85 16.27 -7.06 0.79
C PRO A 85 17.70 -6.54 0.98
N GLY A 86 18.33 -6.92 2.10
CA GLY A 86 19.77 -6.79 2.29
C GLY A 86 20.54 -7.79 1.45
#